data_AF-A0A9E2CLE0-F1
#
_entry.id   AF-A0A9E2CLE0-F1
#
_cell.length_a   1.000
_cell.length_b   1.000
_cell.length_c   1.000
_cell.angle_alpha   90.00
_cell.angle_beta   90.00
_cell.angle_gamma   90.00
#
_symmetry.space_group_name_H-M   'P 1'
#
loop_
_entity.id
_entity.type
_entity.pdbx_description
1 polymer ?
#
loop_
_entity_poly.entity_id
_entity_poly.type
_entity_poly.pdbx_seq_one_letter_code
_entity_poly.pdbx_strand_id
1 'polypeptide(L)'
;MSGALAELATLRWLTPDKSCRVLAEAAAAGAPVCLYADDECTDEVWSASIVAVDREHLLLAEGAGNAPALPRNMPSTLRAEIVLDGARYRFNVKCPNTVTDVEPGSLRTACPDRIAVVNRRRCRRRRLRPAAVVTIRAADAPEVIRCRAAMMNVSVDGLACRIS
;
A
#
# COMPACT_ATOMS: atom_id res chain seq x y z
N MET A 1 14.67 15.14 -15.05
CA MET A 1 15.40 14.44 -13.97
C MET A 1 14.69 14.76 -12.66
N SER A 2 13.57 14.08 -12.37
CA SER A 2 13.42 12.77 -11.71
C SER A 2 12.98 12.97 -10.25
N GLY A 3 11.68 13.24 -10.08
CA GLY A 3 11.03 13.20 -8.76
C GLY A 3 11.10 11.81 -8.12
N ALA A 4 11.18 10.75 -8.94
CA ALA A 4 11.38 9.37 -8.51
C ALA A 4 12.72 9.15 -7.77
N LEU A 5 13.82 9.76 -8.22
CA LEU A 5 15.13 9.64 -7.55
C LEU A 5 15.15 10.38 -6.19
N ALA A 6 14.41 11.48 -6.05
CA ALA A 6 14.27 12.18 -4.77
C ALA A 6 13.39 11.39 -3.77
N GLU A 7 12.36 10.69 -4.25
CA GLU A 7 11.51 9.85 -3.39
C GLU A 7 12.27 8.65 -2.81
N LEU A 8 13.18 8.04 -3.59
CA LEU A 8 13.98 6.90 -3.14
C LEU A 8 15.01 7.27 -2.04
N ALA A 9 15.47 8.52 -2.00
CA ALA A 9 16.46 8.99 -1.02
C ALA A 9 15.91 9.12 0.42
N THR A 10 14.59 9.06 0.61
CA THR A 10 13.93 9.17 1.93
C THR A 10 13.37 7.86 2.45
N LEU A 11 13.52 6.77 1.68
CA LEU A 11 13.05 5.45 2.07
C LEU A 11 13.98 4.81 3.10
N ARG A 12 13.41 4.38 4.23
CA ARG A 12 14.14 3.62 5.24
C ARG A 12 14.13 2.14 4.86
N TRP A 13 15.20 1.68 4.23
CA TRP A 13 15.39 0.28 3.87
C TRP A 13 15.51 -0.63 5.10
N LEU A 14 14.86 -1.79 5.03
CA LEU A 14 14.95 -2.84 6.04
C LEU A 14 16.19 -3.70 5.81
N THR A 15 16.67 -4.33 6.88
CA THR A 15 17.64 -5.43 6.78
C THR A 15 16.95 -6.66 6.18
N PRO A 16 17.71 -7.60 5.56
CA PRO A 16 17.13 -8.82 4.99
C PRO A 16 16.22 -9.57 5.96
N ASP A 17 16.65 -9.80 7.20
CA ASP A 17 15.83 -10.48 8.22
C ASP A 17 14.51 -9.77 8.52
N LYS A 18 14.53 -8.43 8.55
CA LYS A 18 13.32 -7.63 8.78
C LYS A 18 12.40 -7.67 7.57
N SER A 19 12.95 -7.70 6.35
CA SER A 19 12.18 -7.87 5.12
C SER A 19 11.45 -9.22 5.12
N CYS A 20 12.17 -10.32 5.39
CA CYS A 20 11.58 -11.65 5.49
C CYS A 20 10.47 -11.70 6.54
N ARG A 21 10.70 -11.11 7.72
CA ARG A 21 9.70 -11.06 8.78
C ARG A 21 8.44 -10.29 8.36
N VAL A 22 8.59 -9.12 7.72
CA VAL A 22 7.45 -8.33 7.23
C VAL A 22 6.62 -9.11 6.21
N LEU A 23 7.26 -9.81 5.28
CA LEU A 23 6.54 -10.63 4.28
C LEU A 23 5.83 -11.81 4.94
N ALA A 24 6.48 -12.48 5.90
CA ALA A 24 5.89 -13.59 6.63
C ALA A 24 4.69 -13.14 7.50
N GLU A 25 4.82 -12.01 8.20
CA GLU A 25 3.72 -11.42 8.97
C GLU A 25 2.57 -10.97 8.05
N ALA A 26 2.88 -10.38 6.90
CA ALA A 26 1.88 -10.00 5.91
C ALA A 26 1.14 -11.22 5.32
N ALA A 27 1.85 -12.31 5.05
CA ALA A 27 1.26 -13.58 4.61
C ALA A 27 0.33 -14.17 5.69
N ALA A 28 0.82 -14.24 6.94
CA ALA A 28 0.05 -14.77 8.07
C ALA A 28 -1.21 -13.93 8.37
N ALA A 29 -1.15 -12.62 8.15
CA ALA A 29 -2.28 -11.70 8.35
C ALA A 29 -3.25 -11.66 7.16
N GLY A 30 -2.94 -12.29 6.02
CA GLY A 30 -3.69 -12.10 4.78
C GLY A 30 -3.72 -10.64 4.35
N ALA A 31 -2.62 -9.90 4.58
CA ALA A 31 -2.58 -8.47 4.33
C ALA A 31 -2.68 -8.19 2.83
N PRO A 32 -3.56 -7.25 2.41
CA PRO A 32 -3.68 -6.91 1.00
C PRO A 32 -2.39 -6.24 0.52
N VAL A 33 -1.95 -6.68 -0.66
CA VAL A 33 -0.84 -6.12 -1.44
C VAL A 33 -1.46 -5.31 -2.58
N CYS A 34 -1.10 -4.04 -2.67
CA CYS A 34 -1.43 -3.22 -3.83
C CYS A 34 -0.25 -3.26 -4.80
N LEU A 35 -0.49 -3.65 -6.04
CA LEU A 35 0.50 -3.68 -7.12
C LEU A 35 0.23 -2.52 -8.08
N TYR A 36 1.30 -1.84 -8.46
CA TYR A 36 1.30 -0.71 -9.38
C TYR A 36 2.28 -0.99 -10.51
N ALA A 37 1.90 -0.64 -11.73
CA ALA A 37 2.87 -0.57 -12.82
C ALA A 37 3.95 0.47 -12.48
N ASP A 38 5.21 0.17 -12.78
CA ASP A 38 6.34 1.07 -12.50
C ASP A 38 6.37 2.28 -13.46
N ASP A 39 5.63 2.20 -14.57
CA ASP A 39 5.47 3.30 -15.50
C ASP A 39 4.52 4.36 -14.93
N GLU A 40 5.04 5.56 -14.71
CA GLU A 40 4.42 6.73 -14.06
C GLU A 40 3.09 7.23 -14.70
N CYS A 41 2.53 6.52 -15.67
CA CYS A 41 1.39 6.94 -16.50
C CYS A 41 0.11 6.09 -16.36
N THR A 42 0.06 5.09 -15.48
CA THR A 42 -1.18 4.32 -15.28
C THR A 42 -1.63 4.34 -13.82
N ASP A 43 -2.88 4.77 -13.61
CA ASP A 43 -3.60 4.66 -12.33
C ASP A 43 -4.07 3.21 -12.07
N GLU A 44 -3.54 2.24 -12.81
CA GLU A 44 -3.90 0.83 -12.66
C GLU A 44 -3.31 0.28 -11.37
N VAL A 45 -4.20 -0.18 -10.50
CA VAL A 45 -3.88 -0.79 -9.21
C VAL A 45 -4.51 -2.17 -9.17
N TRP A 46 -3.67 -3.19 -9.02
CA TRP A 46 -4.12 -4.56 -8.79
C TRP A 46 -4.05 -4.88 -7.31
N SER A 47 -4.98 -5.70 -6.84
CA SER A 47 -4.96 -6.20 -5.47
C SER A 47 -4.58 -7.67 -5.45
N ALA A 48 -3.64 -8.02 -4.60
CA ALA A 48 -3.21 -9.39 -4.33
C ALA A 48 -3.10 -9.62 -2.82
N SER A 49 -2.84 -10.86 -2.42
CA SER A 49 -2.45 -11.24 -1.07
C SER A 49 -1.22 -12.15 -1.12
N ILE A 50 -0.33 -12.06 -0.14
CA ILE A 50 0.78 -12.99 -0.03
C ILE A 50 0.23 -14.32 0.52
N VAL A 51 0.38 -15.38 -0.27
CA VAL A 51 -0.03 -16.74 0.15
C VAL A 51 1.12 -17.50 0.76
N ALA A 52 2.31 -17.37 0.16
CA ALA A 52 3.51 -18.03 0.63
C ALA A 52 4.74 -17.15 0.33
N VAL A 53 5.75 -17.28 1.19
CA VAL A 53 7.05 -16.64 1.01
C VAL A 53 8.15 -17.60 1.43
N ASP A 54 9.17 -17.72 0.60
CA ASP A 54 10.42 -18.39 0.93
C ASP A 54 11.61 -17.45 0.61
N ARG A 55 12.83 -17.97 0.69
CA ARG A 55 14.05 -17.17 0.46
C ARG A 55 14.20 -16.68 -0.98
N GLU A 56 13.63 -17.39 -1.93
CA GLU A 56 13.80 -17.17 -3.36
C GLU A 56 12.51 -16.70 -4.03
N HIS A 57 11.34 -17.03 -3.47
CA HIS A 57 10.05 -16.82 -4.09
C HIS A 57 9.04 -16.13 -3.17
N LEU A 58 8.20 -15.31 -3.80
CA LEU A 58 7.00 -14.74 -3.23
C LEU A 58 5.80 -15.19 -4.08
N LEU A 59 4.84 -15.86 -3.45
CA LEU A 59 3.60 -16.28 -4.09
C LEU A 59 2.49 -15.29 -3.73
N LEU A 60 1.94 -14.66 -4.76
CA LEU A 60 0.81 -13.76 -4.67
C LEU A 60 -0.43 -14.45 -5.23
N ALA A 61 -1.58 -14.30 -4.57
CA ALA A 61 -2.87 -14.67 -5.15
C ALA A 61 -3.71 -13.42 -5.38
N GLU A 62 -4.59 -13.47 -6.37
CA GLU A 62 -5.59 -12.45 -6.62
C GLU A 62 -6.36 -12.09 -5.34
N GLY A 63 -6.48 -10.79 -5.09
CA GLY A 63 -7.22 -10.29 -3.94
C GLY A 63 -8.72 -10.56 -4.10
N ALA A 64 -9.40 -10.91 -3.01
CA ALA A 64 -10.85 -11.03 -3.01
C ALA A 64 -11.52 -9.65 -3.19
N GLY A 65 -12.56 -9.57 -4.03
CA GLY A 65 -13.42 -8.38 -4.16
C GLY A 65 -13.50 -7.83 -5.60
N ASN A 66 -13.79 -6.53 -5.71
CA ASN A 66 -13.96 -5.83 -7.00
C ASN A 66 -12.64 -5.33 -7.62
N ALA A 67 -11.50 -5.82 -7.14
CA ALA A 67 -10.21 -5.44 -7.72
C ALA A 67 -10.06 -6.09 -9.10
N PRO A 68 -9.35 -5.44 -10.06
CA PRO A 68 -9.05 -6.07 -11.33
C PRO A 68 -8.23 -7.34 -11.08
N ALA A 69 -8.57 -8.41 -11.79
CA ALA A 69 -7.78 -9.64 -11.83
C ALA A 69 -6.33 -9.33 -12.25
N LEU A 70 -5.38 -10.18 -11.85
CA LEU A 70 -3.99 -9.99 -12.23
C LEU A 70 -3.87 -10.22 -13.74
N PRO A 71 -3.42 -9.23 -14.54
CA PRO A 71 -3.34 -9.40 -15.98
C PRO A 71 -2.29 -10.46 -16.31
N ARG A 72 -2.58 -11.28 -17.34
CA ARG A 72 -1.65 -12.31 -17.82
C ARG A 72 -0.35 -11.72 -18.37
N ASN A 73 -0.41 -10.49 -18.86
CA ASN A 73 0.72 -9.73 -19.38
C ASN A 73 1.07 -8.58 -18.43
N MET A 74 1.63 -8.92 -17.27
CA MET A 74 2.14 -7.92 -16.34
C MET A 74 3.43 -7.26 -16.87
N PRO A 75 3.69 -5.98 -16.54
CA PRO A 75 5.02 -5.39 -16.62
C PRO A 75 6.07 -6.27 -15.93
N SER A 76 7.29 -6.29 -16.46
CA SER A 76 8.41 -7.10 -15.92
C SER A 76 8.75 -6.77 -14.46
N THR A 77 8.45 -5.54 -14.03
CA THR A 77 8.59 -5.11 -12.64
C THR A 77 7.35 -4.32 -12.22
N LEU A 78 6.84 -4.64 -11.04
CA LEU A 78 5.75 -3.93 -10.39
C LEU A 78 6.23 -3.34 -9.07
N ARG A 79 5.69 -2.19 -8.71
CA ARG A 79 5.83 -1.66 -7.36
C ARG A 79 4.72 -2.26 -6.50
N ALA A 80 5.08 -2.87 -5.38
CA ALA A 80 4.15 -3.40 -4.39
C ALA A 80 4.13 -2.50 -3.14
N GLU A 81 2.93 -2.28 -2.59
CA GLU A 81 2.74 -1.67 -1.27
C GLU A 81 1.89 -2.55 -0.36
N ILE A 82 2.31 -2.68 0.90
CA ILE A 82 1.58 -3.39 1.96
C ILE A 82 1.41 -2.46 3.15
N VAL A 83 0.26 -2.53 3.83
CA VAL A 83 0.06 -1.87 5.13
C VAL A 83 -0.06 -2.92 6.21
N LEU A 84 0.90 -2.94 7.12
CA LEU A 84 0.94 -3.86 8.27
C LEU A 84 1.18 -3.05 9.53
N ASP A 85 0.35 -3.26 10.57
CA ASP A 85 0.42 -2.56 11.86
C ASP A 85 0.52 -1.03 11.78
N GLY A 86 -0.14 -0.46 10.77
CA GLY A 86 -0.16 0.99 10.53
C GLY A 86 1.13 1.56 9.92
N ALA A 87 2.14 0.73 9.67
CA ALA A 87 3.27 1.06 8.82
C ALA A 87 2.96 0.67 7.37
N ARG A 88 3.48 1.46 6.43
CA ARG A 88 3.42 1.13 5.00
C ARG A 88 4.79 0.64 4.56
N TYR A 89 4.80 -0.45 3.82
CA TYR A 89 5.98 -1.07 3.25
C TYR A 89 5.89 -1.02 1.74
N ARG A 90 7.02 -0.77 1.08
CA ARG A 90 7.13 -0.71 -0.39
C ARG A 90 8.31 -1.55 -0.85
N PHE A 91 8.11 -2.30 -1.93
CA PHE A 91 9.15 -3.10 -2.57
C PHE A 91 8.82 -3.32 -4.03
N ASN A 92 9.80 -3.79 -4.81
CA ASN A 92 9.58 -4.14 -6.21
C ASN A 92 9.41 -5.64 -6.35
N VAL A 93 8.47 -6.03 -7.20
CA VAL A 93 8.16 -7.42 -7.54
C VAL A 93 8.60 -7.62 -8.98
N LYS A 94 9.55 -8.54 -9.20
CA LYS A 94 9.97 -8.94 -10.55
C LYS A 94 8.99 -10.00 -11.04
N CYS A 95 8.19 -9.64 -12.03
CA CYS A 95 7.24 -10.56 -12.65
C CYS A 95 7.94 -11.27 -13.81
N PRO A 96 8.01 -12.61 -13.82
CA PRO A 96 8.54 -13.31 -14.98
C PRO A 96 7.63 -13.03 -16.18
N ASN A 97 8.24 -12.82 -17.36
CA ASN A 97 7.51 -12.61 -18.63
C ASN A 97 6.58 -13.78 -18.99
N THR A 98 6.78 -14.93 -18.36
CA THR A 98 5.88 -16.08 -18.37
C THR A 98 5.34 -16.26 -16.96
N VAL A 99 4.08 -15.86 -16.75
CA VAL A 99 3.35 -16.18 -15.52
C VAL A 99 3.27 -17.70 -15.44
N THR A 100 4.04 -18.30 -14.54
CA THR A 100 3.87 -19.70 -14.22
C THR A 100 2.76 -19.74 -13.18
N ASP A 101 1.52 -19.90 -13.66
CA ASP A 101 0.39 -20.18 -12.79
C ASP A 101 0.75 -21.45 -12.01
N VAL A 102 1.02 -21.31 -10.71
CA VAL A 102 1.09 -22.48 -9.81
C VAL A 102 -0.32 -23.03 -9.67
N GLU A 103 -1.28 -22.10 -9.58
CA GLU A 103 -2.73 -22.30 -9.59
C GLU A 103 -3.40 -21.11 -10.30
N PRO A 104 -4.65 -21.23 -10.82
CA PRO A 104 -5.36 -20.13 -11.45
C PRO A 104 -5.48 -18.90 -10.53
N GLY A 105 -5.07 -17.73 -11.03
CA GLY A 105 -5.12 -16.49 -10.25
C GLY A 105 -4.00 -16.35 -9.23
N SER A 106 -2.90 -17.09 -9.39
CA SER A 106 -1.70 -16.96 -8.56
C SER A 106 -0.47 -16.58 -9.38
N LEU A 107 0.38 -15.73 -8.83
CA LEU A 107 1.59 -15.23 -9.44
C LEU A 107 2.79 -15.58 -8.54
N ARG A 108 3.66 -16.46 -9.03
CA ARG A 108 4.96 -16.74 -8.41
C ARG A 108 5.99 -15.75 -8.94
N THR A 109 6.66 -15.06 -8.01
CA THR A 109 7.65 -14.02 -8.31
C THR A 109 8.93 -14.26 -7.53
N ALA A 110 10.02 -13.60 -7.93
CA ALA A 110 11.22 -13.60 -7.10
C ALA A 110 10.94 -12.86 -5.78
N CYS A 111 11.45 -13.40 -4.68
CA CYS A 111 11.38 -12.73 -3.37
C CYS A 111 12.07 -11.36 -3.48
N PRO A 112 11.47 -10.27 -2.97
CA PRO A 112 12.02 -8.95 -3.16
C PRO A 112 13.34 -8.77 -2.40
N ASP A 113 14.37 -8.31 -3.11
CA ASP A 113 15.72 -8.10 -2.57
C ASP A 113 15.74 -7.08 -1.41
N ARG A 114 14.84 -6.11 -1.45
CA ARG A 114 14.77 -4.99 -0.51
C ARG A 114 13.35 -4.52 -0.27
N ILE A 115 13.04 -4.26 1.00
CA ILE A 115 11.78 -3.64 1.42
C ILE A 115 12.09 -2.32 2.12
N ALA A 116 11.35 -1.27 1.75
CA ALA A 116 11.41 0.03 2.39
C ALA A 116 10.20 0.26 3.27
N VAL A 117 10.40 0.89 4.42
CA VAL A 117 9.30 1.48 5.19
C VAL A 117 9.00 2.87 4.64
N VAL A 118 7.77 3.05 4.16
CA VAL A 118 7.26 4.32 3.66
C VAL A 118 6.51 5.04 4.79
N ASN A 119 7.26 5.67 5.69
CA ASN A 119 6.65 6.55 6.70
C ASN A 119 6.45 7.95 6.14
N ARG A 120 5.36 8.16 5.39
CA ARG A 120 4.98 9.52 4.93
C ARG A 120 4.40 10.39 6.05
N ARG A 121 4.06 9.81 7.21
CA ARG A 121 3.41 10.54 8.31
C ARG A 121 4.38 10.75 9.46
N ARG A 122 4.60 12.02 9.83
CA ARG A 122 5.40 12.41 11.00
C ARG A 122 4.73 12.00 12.31
N CYS A 123 3.39 11.97 12.32
CA CYS A 123 2.60 11.72 13.52
C CYS A 123 1.56 10.61 13.34
N ARG A 124 1.36 9.82 14.40
CA ARG A 124 0.30 8.79 14.46
C ARG A 124 -1.07 9.46 14.52
N ARG A 125 -2.03 8.92 13.76
CA ARG A 125 -3.44 9.31 13.85
C ARG A 125 -4.18 8.42 14.83
N ARG A 126 -4.97 9.01 15.72
CA ARG A 126 -5.92 8.28 16.58
C ARG A 126 -7.27 8.18 15.88
N ARG A 127 -7.82 6.97 15.80
CA ARG A 127 -9.18 6.75 15.33
C ARG A 127 -10.16 7.11 16.44
N LEU A 128 -11.24 7.81 16.09
CA LEU A 128 -12.35 8.10 17.00
C LEU A 128 -13.39 6.99 16.84
N ARG A 129 -13.74 6.32 17.94
CA ARG A 129 -14.83 5.32 17.98
C ARG A 129 -15.74 5.62 19.19
N PRO A 130 -16.99 6.08 18.98
CA PRO A 130 -17.60 6.40 17.69
C PRO A 130 -16.96 7.63 17.01
N ALA A 131 -17.26 7.83 15.72
CA ALA A 131 -16.85 9.05 15.02
C ALA A 131 -17.48 10.28 15.69
N ALA A 132 -16.68 11.34 15.90
CA ALA A 132 -17.18 12.57 16.50
C ALA A 132 -17.80 13.47 15.42
N VAL A 133 -18.99 14.00 15.68
CA VAL A 133 -19.64 14.93 14.75
C VAL A 133 -19.08 16.34 14.99
N VAL A 134 -18.55 16.96 13.95
CA VAL A 134 -17.92 18.27 14.00
C VAL A 134 -18.47 19.22 12.94
N THR A 135 -18.32 20.51 13.16
CA THR A 135 -18.56 21.55 12.15
C THR A 135 -17.21 22.03 11.63
N ILE A 136 -17.01 21.94 10.32
CA ILE A 136 -15.81 22.46 9.65
C ILE A 136 -16.15 23.83 9.09
N ARG A 137 -15.26 24.80 9.31
CA ARG A 137 -15.32 26.16 8.76
C ARG A 137 -13.98 26.51 8.14
N ALA A 138 -13.99 27.02 6.91
CA ALA A 138 -12.78 27.60 6.32
C ALA A 138 -12.45 28.92 7.05
N ALA A 139 -11.19 29.10 7.44
CA ALA A 139 -10.76 30.32 8.14
C ALA A 139 -10.93 31.57 7.24
N ASP A 140 -10.63 31.44 5.95
CA ASP A 140 -10.63 32.55 5.00
C ASP A 140 -12.02 32.84 4.39
N ALA A 141 -12.99 31.95 4.61
CA ALA A 141 -14.36 32.10 4.12
C ALA A 141 -15.38 31.45 5.08
N PRO A 142 -15.47 31.92 6.34
CA PRO A 142 -16.21 31.25 7.41
C PRO A 142 -17.73 31.29 7.22
N GLU A 143 -18.24 32.18 6.37
CA GLU A 143 -19.65 32.33 6.00
C GLU A 143 -20.05 31.42 4.82
N VAL A 144 -19.10 31.02 3.97
CA VAL A 144 -19.37 30.36 2.68
C VAL A 144 -19.33 28.83 2.80
N ILE A 145 -18.40 28.29 3.60
CA ILE A 145 -18.21 26.85 3.73
C ILE A 145 -18.38 26.46 5.19
N ARG A 146 -19.61 26.09 5.54
CA ARG A 146 -19.96 25.43 6.81
C ARG A 146 -20.55 24.08 6.49
N CYS A 147 -19.86 23.00 6.84
CA CYS A 147 -20.40 21.66 6.68
C CYS A 147 -20.33 20.87 7.99
N ARG A 148 -21.33 20.02 8.17
CA ARG A 148 -21.35 19.00 9.22
C ARG A 148 -20.56 17.81 8.70
N ALA A 149 -19.67 17.28 9.51
CA ALA A 149 -18.86 16.14 9.13
C ALA A 149 -18.65 15.18 10.30
N ALA A 150 -18.49 13.90 9.98
CA ALA A 150 -18.04 12.89 10.92
C ALA A 150 -16.51 12.82 10.92
N MET A 151 -15.86 13.23 12.01
CA MET A 151 -14.43 13.09 12.20
C MET A 151 -14.08 11.64 12.49
N MET A 152 -13.29 11.04 11.59
CA MET A 152 -12.93 9.62 11.62
C MET A 152 -11.60 9.37 12.34
N ASN A 153 -10.64 10.28 12.16
CA ASN A 153 -9.34 10.21 12.80
C ASN A 153 -8.64 11.58 12.86
N VAL A 154 -7.73 11.74 13.81
CA VAL A 154 -7.00 12.99 14.07
C VAL A 154 -5.54 12.73 14.43
N SER A 155 -4.66 13.65 14.03
CA SER A 155 -3.26 13.79 14.44
C SER A 155 -2.97 15.28 14.70
N VAL A 156 -1.80 15.58 15.26
CA VAL A 156 -1.33 16.97 15.42
C VAL A 156 -1.24 17.72 14.08
N ASP A 157 -0.92 17.01 12.99
CA ASP A 157 -0.78 17.60 11.66
C ASP A 157 -2.10 17.67 10.86
N GLY A 158 -3.21 17.24 11.44
CA GLY A 158 -4.51 17.33 10.78
C GLY A 158 -5.44 16.15 11.02
N LEU A 159 -6.58 16.18 10.35
CA LEU A 159 -7.73 15.31 10.59
C LEU A 159 -8.25 14.69 9.29
N ALA A 160 -9.08 13.64 9.42
CA ALA A 160 -9.90 13.13 8.33
C ALA A 160 -11.37 13.16 8.74
N CYS A 161 -12.20 13.67 7.84
CA CYS A 161 -13.63 13.81 8.02
C CYS A 161 -14.37 13.21 6.84
N ARG A 162 -15.58 12.70 7.10
CA ARG A 162 -16.58 12.37 6.07
C ARG A 162 -17.66 13.45 6.10
N ILE A 163 -17.83 14.18 5.00
CA ILE A 163 -18.87 15.19 4.85
C ILE A 163 -20.21 14.48 4.67
N SER A 164 -21.24 15.04 5.31
CA SER A 164 -22.63 14.57 5.27
C SER A 164 -23.55 15.68 4.84
#